data_AF-A0A4S8KNF7-F1
#
_entry.id   AF-A0A4S8KNF7-F1
#
_cell.length_a   1.000
_cell.length_b   1.000
_cell.length_c   1.000
_cell.angle_alpha   90.00
_cell.angle_beta   90.00
_cell.angle_gamma   90.00
#
_symmetry.space_group_name_H-M   'P 1'
#
loop_
_entity.id
_entity.type
_entity.pdbx_description
1 polymer ?
#
loop_
_entity_poly.entity_id
_entity_poly.type
_entity_poly.pdbx_seq_one_letter_code
_entity_poly.pdbx_strand_id
1 'polypeptide(L)'
;MFGFSIFNSILGGQTLASVTDGNLSWTVGIVVIAIISLFLSFCGYTVLNWYERLAWIPVLVSFLVALGLGGEHLSTAVPTEPATAVAVFSFSSVIAGFVISYSSIVSDFTSYYRPDVSNLKIALYVYLGDLLPIAGLQCLGAAVASSAPLVPAWEAGWNLGSQSNIGGLLNAMLSPVGNFGKFLTVLLSLSVTGNIAATFYSMSFNIQLFIPTLVVVPRYVFSLVSFAIVLPLSIVGSHRFYDTLGNFTALIGYWASDYIAVVLVEHFVFRPRNTLHSSTMGYDLTQWNSPRLLPTGIPAVT
;
A
#
# COMPACT_ATOMS: atom_id res chain seq x y z
N MET A 1 -6.86 -3.44 4.65
CA MET A 1 -6.35 -2.21 5.30
C MET A 1 -5.31 -2.53 6.38
N PHE A 2 -5.64 -3.27 7.45
CA PHE A 2 -4.71 -3.58 8.55
C PHE A 2 -3.39 -4.22 8.10
N GLY A 3 -3.44 -5.23 7.23
CA GLY A 3 -2.24 -5.91 6.76
C GLY A 3 -1.27 -4.99 6.02
N PHE A 4 -1.74 -4.13 5.11
CA PHE A 4 -0.86 -3.18 4.42
C PHE A 4 -0.20 -2.18 5.37
N SER A 5 -0.95 -1.67 6.36
CA SER A 5 -0.36 -0.82 7.40
C SER A 5 0.71 -1.57 8.20
N ILE A 6 0.49 -2.85 8.50
CA ILE A 6 1.48 -3.71 9.18
C ILE A 6 2.77 -3.84 8.35
N PHE A 7 2.66 -4.18 7.06
CA PHE A 7 3.85 -4.29 6.20
C PHE A 7 4.59 -2.96 6.04
N ASN A 8 3.84 -1.87 5.85
CA ASN A 8 4.42 -0.54 5.74
C ASN A 8 5.14 -0.11 7.02
N SER A 9 4.58 -0.41 8.20
CA SER A 9 5.24 -0.16 9.48
C SER A 9 6.52 -0.98 9.63
N ILE A 10 6.53 -2.25 9.22
CA ILE A 10 7.72 -3.11 9.25
C ILE A 10 8.80 -2.57 8.30
N LEU A 11 8.46 -2.32 7.03
CA LEU A 11 9.39 -1.84 6.01
C LEU A 11 9.97 -0.46 6.37
N GLY A 12 9.11 0.47 6.80
CA GLY A 12 9.53 1.78 7.28
C GLY A 12 10.49 1.66 8.46
N GLY A 13 10.15 0.83 9.45
CA GLY A 13 10.96 0.64 10.65
C GLY A 13 12.31 -0.01 10.39
N GLN A 14 12.37 -1.05 9.55
CA GLN A 14 13.61 -1.68 9.11
C GLN A 14 14.51 -0.70 8.36
N THR A 15 13.92 0.09 7.46
CA THR A 15 14.64 1.12 6.70
C THR A 15 15.21 2.20 7.63
N LEU A 16 14.44 2.64 8.62
CA LEU A 16 14.92 3.62 9.60
C LEU A 16 16.07 3.06 10.44
N ALA A 17 15.93 1.83 10.92
CA ALA A 17 16.93 1.16 11.74
C ALA A 17 18.27 1.00 11.00
N SER A 18 18.21 0.73 9.69
CA SER A 18 19.40 0.50 8.85
C SER A 18 20.37 1.68 8.78
N VAL A 19 19.90 2.91 9.04
CA VAL A 19 20.72 4.13 8.98
C VAL A 19 21.68 4.26 10.17
N THR A 20 21.36 3.60 11.28
CA THR A 20 21.99 3.84 12.59
C THR A 20 23.11 2.86 12.96
N ASP A 21 23.60 2.08 11.99
CA ASP A 21 24.70 1.12 12.16
C ASP A 21 24.51 0.19 13.38
N GLY A 22 23.25 -0.20 13.66
CA GLY A 22 22.89 -1.10 14.76
C GLY A 22 22.48 -0.43 16.09
N ASN A 23 22.52 0.90 16.19
CA ASN A 23 22.10 1.60 17.41
C ASN A 23 20.57 1.65 17.61
N LEU A 24 19.78 1.45 16.56
CA LEU A 24 18.32 1.46 16.59
C LEU A 24 17.79 0.08 16.19
N SER A 25 16.99 -0.54 17.06
CA SER A 25 16.36 -1.84 16.77
C SER A 25 15.17 -1.68 15.83
N TRP A 26 14.84 -2.74 15.09
CA TRP A 26 13.68 -2.74 14.19
C TRP A 26 12.38 -2.40 14.93
N THR A 27 12.21 -2.90 16.15
CA THR A 27 11.07 -2.57 17.03
C THR A 27 10.94 -1.07 17.26
N VAL A 28 12.04 -0.39 17.59
CA VAL A 28 12.03 1.07 17.80
C VAL A 28 11.67 1.79 16.50
N GLY A 29 12.21 1.34 15.37
CA GLY A 29 11.90 1.92 14.06
C GLY A 29 10.42 1.80 13.72
N ILE A 30 9.83 0.63 13.95
CA ILE A 30 8.40 0.35 13.75
C ILE A 30 7.55 1.28 14.62
N VAL A 31 7.91 1.43 15.90
CA VAL A 31 7.20 2.31 16.85
C VAL A 31 7.24 3.76 16.38
N VAL A 32 8.41 4.27 15.98
CA VAL A 32 8.56 5.65 15.48
C VAL A 32 7.68 5.89 14.25
N ILE A 33 7.73 5.00 13.25
CA ILE A 33 6.93 5.11 12.03
C ILE A 33 5.43 5.05 12.32
N ALA A 34 5.00 4.14 13.17
CA ALA A 34 3.60 4.01 13.54
C ALA A 34 3.07 5.26 14.28
N ILE A 35 3.87 5.84 15.18
CA ILE A 35 3.50 7.06 15.93
C ILE A 35 3.40 8.26 14.99
N ILE A 36 4.39 8.47 14.11
CA ILE A 36 4.35 9.56 13.13
C ILE A 36 3.11 9.44 12.24
N SER A 37 2.82 8.23 11.76
CA SER A 37 1.65 7.95 10.92
C SER A 37 0.33 8.20 11.65
N LEU A 38 0.26 7.87 12.94
CA LEU A 38 -0.91 8.15 13.78
C LEU A 38 -1.16 9.65 13.88
N PHE A 39 -0.14 10.46 14.15
CA PHE A 39 -0.28 11.92 14.21
C PHE A 39 -0.73 12.51 12.88
N LEU A 40 -0.14 12.06 11.76
CA LEU A 40 -0.54 12.49 10.42
C LEU A 40 -2.01 12.14 10.12
N SER A 41 -2.51 11.00 10.63
CA SER A 41 -3.90 10.59 10.44
C SER A 41 -4.91 11.56 11.08
N PHE A 42 -4.52 12.33 12.10
CA PHE A 42 -5.38 13.31 12.77
C PHE A 42 -5.54 14.60 11.97
N CYS A 43 -4.65 14.88 11.02
CA CYS A 43 -4.66 16.13 10.26
C CYS A 43 -5.79 16.21 9.20
N GLY A 44 -6.52 15.11 8.97
CA GLY A 44 -7.64 15.04 8.05
C GLY A 44 -7.26 15.02 6.57
N TYR A 45 -8.27 14.88 5.70
CA TYR A 45 -8.07 14.67 4.26
C TYR A 45 -7.34 15.83 3.56
N THR A 46 -7.65 17.09 3.87
CA THR A 46 -7.04 18.25 3.21
C THR A 46 -5.53 18.32 3.39
N VAL A 47 -5.06 18.11 4.63
CA VAL A 47 -3.62 18.12 4.94
C VAL A 47 -2.94 16.91 4.31
N LEU A 48 -3.57 15.73 4.42
CA LEU A 48 -3.03 14.50 3.86
C LEU A 48 -2.90 14.59 2.33
N ASN A 49 -3.91 15.11 1.64
CA ASN A 49 -3.89 15.31 0.19
C ASN A 49 -2.80 16.30 -0.24
N TRP A 50 -2.60 17.39 0.52
CA TRP A 50 -1.50 18.32 0.25
C TRP A 50 -0.13 17.68 0.49
N TYR A 51 0.01 16.91 1.57
CA TYR A 51 1.22 16.17 1.91
C TYR A 51 1.58 15.16 0.80
N GLU A 52 0.63 14.30 0.42
CA GLU A 52 0.83 13.27 -0.61
C GLU A 52 1.18 13.90 -1.98
N ARG A 53 0.62 15.07 -2.30
CA ARG A 53 0.97 15.80 -3.54
C ARG A 53 2.44 16.18 -3.63
N LEU A 54 3.14 16.32 -2.50
CA LEU A 54 4.54 16.74 -2.42
C LEU A 54 5.47 15.60 -1.99
N ALA A 55 5.00 14.68 -1.16
CA ALA A 55 5.81 13.63 -0.54
C ALA A 55 6.40 12.63 -1.54
N TRP A 56 5.76 12.43 -2.69
CA TRP A 56 6.26 11.51 -3.72
C TRP A 56 7.54 12.03 -4.42
N ILE A 57 7.77 13.35 -4.47
CA ILE A 57 8.92 13.93 -5.20
C ILE A 57 10.24 13.55 -4.54
N PRO A 58 10.47 13.77 -3.22
CA PRO A 58 11.69 13.31 -2.56
C PRO A 58 11.90 11.80 -2.66
N VAL A 59 10.82 11.01 -2.60
CA VAL A 59 10.87 9.54 -2.69
C VAL A 59 11.33 9.10 -4.07
N LEU A 60 10.79 9.71 -5.13
CA LEU A 60 11.24 9.46 -6.49
C LEU A 60 12.72 9.81 -6.65
N VAL A 61 13.15 10.96 -6.13
CA VAL A 61 14.57 11.36 -6.19
C VAL A 61 15.46 10.34 -5.48
N SER A 62 15.06 9.83 -4.30
CA SER A 62 15.80 8.78 -3.61
C SER A 62 15.96 7.51 -4.45
N PHE A 63 14.89 7.06 -5.12
CA PHE A 63 14.96 5.89 -6.01
C PHE A 63 15.80 6.15 -7.27
N LEU A 64 15.74 7.35 -7.84
CA LEU A 64 16.58 7.71 -8.99
C LEU A 64 18.07 7.77 -8.62
N VAL A 65 18.41 8.27 -7.43
CA VAL A 65 19.78 8.24 -6.91
C VAL A 65 20.23 6.80 -6.68
N ALA A 66 19.40 5.97 -6.04
CA ALA A 66 19.71 4.55 -5.83
C ALA A 66 19.94 3.82 -7.17
N LEU A 67 19.10 4.09 -8.17
CA LEU A 67 19.25 3.55 -9.54
C LEU A 67 20.53 4.05 -10.21
N GLY A 68 20.85 5.33 -10.07
CA GLY A 68 22.07 5.92 -10.65
C GLY A 68 23.35 5.36 -10.05
N LEU A 69 23.37 5.11 -8.74
CA LEU A 69 24.51 4.52 -8.03
C LEU A 69 24.63 3.01 -8.26
N GLY A 70 23.50 2.29 -8.29
CA GLY A 70 23.48 0.85 -8.47
C GLY A 70 23.45 0.36 -9.91
N GLY A 71 23.29 1.26 -10.88
CA GLY A 71 23.00 0.93 -12.28
C GLY A 71 24.03 0.02 -12.94
N GLU A 72 25.31 0.16 -12.58
CA GLU A 72 26.39 -0.70 -13.10
C GLU A 72 26.24 -2.18 -12.71
N HIS A 73 25.55 -2.46 -11.61
CA HIS A 73 25.33 -3.83 -11.13
C HIS A 73 24.05 -4.46 -11.71
N LEU A 74 23.13 -3.65 -12.26
CA LEU A 74 21.83 -4.11 -12.74
C LEU A 74 21.87 -4.79 -14.13
N SER A 75 22.97 -4.64 -14.88
CA SER A 75 23.16 -5.35 -16.15
C SER A 75 23.53 -6.82 -15.97
N THR A 76 23.95 -7.20 -14.77
CA THR A 76 24.44 -8.54 -14.45
C THR A 76 23.43 -9.21 -13.54
N ALA A 77 22.69 -10.18 -14.08
CA ALA A 77 21.72 -10.97 -13.34
C ALA A 77 22.22 -12.41 -13.19
N VAL A 78 21.87 -13.05 -12.07
CA VAL A 78 22.04 -14.50 -11.92
C VAL A 78 21.22 -15.19 -13.02
N PRO A 79 21.80 -16.14 -13.78
CA PRO A 79 21.05 -16.87 -14.80
C PRO A 79 19.81 -17.52 -14.20
N THR A 80 18.63 -17.16 -14.71
CA THR A 80 17.35 -17.73 -14.26
C THR A 80 16.85 -18.74 -15.29
N GLU A 81 16.20 -19.78 -14.79
CA GLU A 81 15.49 -20.73 -15.65
C GLU A 81 14.38 -19.99 -16.43
N PRO A 82 14.10 -20.42 -17.68
CA PRO A 82 13.01 -19.85 -18.45
C PRO A 82 11.70 -19.86 -17.67
N ALA A 83 11.01 -18.72 -17.64
CA ALA A 83 9.76 -18.59 -16.91
C ALA A 83 8.71 -19.59 -17.44
N THR A 84 8.23 -20.48 -16.57
CA THR A 84 7.14 -21.39 -16.92
C THR A 84 5.82 -20.64 -16.92
N ALA A 85 4.84 -21.13 -17.69
CA ALA A 85 3.49 -20.54 -17.70
C ALA A 85 2.89 -20.48 -16.28
N VAL A 86 3.10 -21.53 -15.47
CA VAL A 86 2.65 -21.57 -14.07
C VAL A 86 3.29 -20.47 -13.23
N ALA A 87 4.60 -20.23 -13.38
CA ALA A 87 5.29 -19.17 -12.66
C ALA A 87 4.75 -17.77 -13.05
N VAL A 88 4.49 -17.55 -14.34
CA VAL A 88 3.94 -16.28 -14.84
C VAL A 88 2.54 -16.02 -14.30
N PHE A 89 1.64 -17.02 -14.35
CA PHE A 89 0.28 -16.88 -13.84
C PHE A 89 0.25 -16.73 -12.31
N SER A 90 1.09 -17.48 -11.59
CA SER A 90 1.21 -17.36 -10.14
C SER A 90 1.68 -15.95 -9.74
N PHE A 91 2.75 -15.47 -10.36
CA PHE A 91 3.26 -14.10 -10.12
C PHE A 91 2.21 -13.04 -10.46
N SER A 92 1.52 -13.20 -11.59
CA SER A 92 0.45 -12.29 -12.02
C SER A 92 -0.71 -12.26 -11.02
N SER A 93 -1.08 -13.41 -10.44
CA SER A 93 -2.14 -13.49 -9.43
C SER A 93 -1.77 -12.75 -8.13
N VAL A 94 -0.50 -12.82 -7.72
CA VAL A 94 0.02 -12.11 -6.54
C VAL A 94 -0.02 -10.60 -6.77
N ILE A 95 0.44 -10.13 -7.94
CA ILE A 95 0.37 -8.71 -8.30
C ILE A 95 -1.10 -8.25 -8.37
N ALA A 96 -1.97 -9.03 -9.01
CA ALA A 96 -3.38 -8.70 -9.10
C ALA A 96 -4.00 -8.55 -7.71
N GLY A 97 -3.76 -9.51 -6.80
CA GLY A 97 -4.25 -9.44 -5.42
C GLY A 97 -3.76 -8.22 -4.64
N PHE A 98 -2.51 -7.80 -4.87
CA PHE A 98 -1.97 -6.56 -4.31
C PHE A 98 -2.74 -5.32 -4.81
N VAL A 99 -2.86 -5.15 -6.12
CA VAL A 99 -3.43 -3.93 -6.73
C VAL A 99 -4.96 -3.86 -6.55
N ILE A 100 -5.66 -4.97 -6.80
CA ILE A 100 -7.14 -5.04 -6.73
C ILE A 100 -7.64 -4.67 -5.33
N SER A 101 -6.90 -5.03 -4.29
CA SER A 101 -7.28 -4.72 -2.90
C SER A 101 -7.45 -3.22 -2.63
N TYR A 102 -6.75 -2.35 -3.37
CA TYR A 102 -6.87 -0.90 -3.25
C TYR A 102 -8.27 -0.39 -3.66
N SER A 103 -8.95 -1.07 -4.59
CA SER A 103 -10.28 -0.66 -5.07
C SER A 103 -11.31 -0.44 -3.94
N SER A 104 -11.23 -1.24 -2.88
CA SER A 104 -12.14 -1.19 -1.72
C SER A 104 -12.04 0.10 -0.91
N ILE A 105 -10.97 0.88 -1.08
CA ILE A 105 -10.70 2.09 -0.29
C ILE A 105 -10.72 3.35 -1.13
N VAL A 106 -10.68 3.23 -2.46
CA VAL A 106 -10.70 4.36 -3.40
C VAL A 106 -11.97 5.21 -3.21
N SER A 107 -13.11 4.57 -2.91
CA SER A 107 -14.39 5.25 -2.67
C SER A 107 -14.34 6.29 -1.56
N ASP A 108 -13.51 6.05 -0.53
CA ASP A 108 -13.39 6.95 0.62
C ASP A 108 -12.81 8.30 0.20
N PHE A 109 -11.92 8.30 -0.81
CA PHE A 109 -11.27 9.51 -1.32
C PHE A 109 -12.02 10.13 -2.50
N THR A 110 -12.62 9.32 -3.38
CA THR A 110 -13.39 9.84 -4.51
C THR A 110 -14.67 10.56 -4.08
N SER A 111 -15.15 10.32 -2.86
CA SER A 111 -16.26 11.06 -2.26
C SER A 111 -16.01 12.58 -2.16
N TYR A 112 -14.73 13.00 -2.15
CA TYR A 112 -14.32 14.41 -2.12
C TYR A 112 -14.20 15.03 -3.52
N TYR A 113 -14.33 14.24 -4.59
CA TYR A 113 -14.17 14.75 -5.94
C TYR A 113 -15.39 15.54 -6.38
N ARG A 114 -15.15 16.53 -7.24
CA ARG A 114 -16.25 17.31 -7.80
C ARG A 114 -17.01 16.47 -8.84
N PRO A 115 -18.35 16.55 -8.87
CA PRO A 115 -19.18 15.73 -9.77
C PRO A 115 -19.11 16.18 -11.25
N ASP A 116 -18.50 17.33 -11.55
CA ASP A 116 -18.41 17.89 -12.90
C ASP A 116 -17.21 17.35 -13.72
N VAL A 117 -16.41 16.46 -13.14
CA VAL A 117 -15.22 15.90 -13.79
C VAL A 117 -15.57 14.64 -14.59
N SER A 118 -15.04 14.53 -15.81
CA SER A 118 -15.24 13.35 -16.67
C SER A 118 -14.73 12.05 -16.02
N ASN A 119 -15.57 11.00 -16.03
CA ASN A 119 -15.24 9.67 -15.51
C ASN A 119 -14.00 9.06 -16.17
N LEU A 120 -13.85 9.22 -17.50
CA LEU A 120 -12.69 8.68 -18.22
C LEU A 120 -11.39 9.37 -17.78
N LYS A 121 -11.45 10.67 -17.49
CA LYS A 121 -10.29 11.43 -17.00
C LYS A 121 -9.85 10.91 -15.63
N ILE A 122 -10.80 10.69 -14.72
CA ILE A 122 -10.52 10.11 -13.40
C ILE A 122 -9.92 8.70 -13.56
N ALA A 123 -10.54 7.87 -14.40
CA ALA A 123 -10.07 6.50 -14.64
C ALA A 123 -8.65 6.46 -15.19
N LEU A 124 -8.31 7.29 -16.19
CA LEU A 124 -6.97 7.35 -16.77
C LEU A 124 -5.93 7.87 -15.78
N TYR A 125 -6.27 8.87 -14.96
CA TYR A 125 -5.35 9.41 -13.95
C TYR A 125 -5.03 8.39 -12.86
N VAL A 126 -6.04 7.67 -12.37
CA VAL A 126 -5.83 6.59 -11.38
C VAL A 126 -5.05 5.45 -12.02
N TYR A 127 -5.45 5.00 -13.22
CA TYR A 127 -4.81 3.88 -13.90
C TYR A 127 -3.33 4.14 -14.20
N LEU A 128 -2.99 5.29 -14.79
CA LEU A 128 -1.60 5.65 -15.06
C LEU A 128 -0.83 5.98 -13.78
N GLY A 129 -1.51 6.58 -12.80
CA GLY A 129 -0.97 6.90 -11.48
C GLY A 129 -0.56 5.65 -10.68
N ASP A 130 -1.24 4.52 -10.88
CA ASP A 130 -0.87 3.24 -10.27
C ASP A 130 0.09 2.44 -11.17
N LEU A 131 -0.20 2.32 -12.47
CA LEU A 131 0.56 1.46 -13.38
C LEU A 131 2.03 1.84 -13.45
N LEU A 132 2.33 3.12 -13.68
CA LEU A 132 3.70 3.59 -13.89
C LEU A 132 4.60 3.36 -12.66
N PRO A 133 4.23 3.81 -11.44
CA PRO A 133 5.08 3.60 -10.27
C PRO A 133 5.09 2.13 -9.82
N ILE A 134 3.97 1.41 -9.85
CA ILE A 134 3.93 0.02 -9.40
C ILE A 134 4.79 -0.85 -10.32
N ALA A 135 4.59 -0.77 -11.64
CA ALA A 135 5.39 -1.56 -12.58
C ALA A 135 6.87 -1.15 -12.51
N GLY A 136 7.16 0.16 -12.49
CA GLY A 136 8.53 0.67 -12.43
C GLY A 136 9.28 0.21 -11.18
N LEU A 137 8.68 0.36 -9.99
CA LEU A 137 9.32 -0.03 -8.73
C LEU A 137 9.39 -1.55 -8.55
N GLN A 138 8.43 -2.32 -9.07
CA GLN A 138 8.51 -3.79 -9.05
C GLN A 138 9.62 -4.30 -9.97
N CYS A 139 9.74 -3.75 -11.19
CA CYS A 139 10.84 -4.08 -12.09
C CYS A 139 12.19 -3.72 -11.47
N LEU A 140 12.29 -2.54 -10.84
CA LEU A 140 13.50 -2.13 -10.11
C LEU A 140 13.81 -3.11 -8.97
N GLY A 141 12.82 -3.44 -8.14
CA GLY A 141 12.98 -4.39 -7.04
C GLY A 141 13.42 -5.77 -7.51
N ALA A 142 12.85 -6.26 -8.61
CA ALA A 142 13.24 -7.53 -9.23
C ALA A 142 14.69 -7.49 -9.73
N ALA A 143 15.08 -6.42 -10.42
CA ALA A 143 16.45 -6.24 -10.90
C ALA A 143 17.45 -6.22 -9.72
N VAL A 144 17.19 -5.40 -8.70
CA VAL A 144 18.07 -5.30 -7.52
C VAL A 144 18.14 -6.64 -6.78
N ALA A 145 17.02 -7.32 -6.56
CA ALA A 145 17.00 -8.60 -5.87
C ALA A 145 17.79 -9.68 -6.64
N SER A 146 17.73 -9.66 -7.99
CA SER A 146 18.49 -10.59 -8.83
C SER A 146 20.00 -10.34 -8.84
N SER A 147 20.41 -9.08 -8.64
CA SER A 147 21.82 -8.67 -8.62
C SER A 147 22.41 -8.61 -7.21
N ALA A 148 21.59 -8.60 -6.15
CA ALA A 148 22.05 -8.48 -4.76
C ALA A 148 23.08 -9.53 -4.34
N PRO A 149 22.96 -10.83 -4.71
CA PRO A 149 23.98 -11.84 -4.38
C PRO A 149 25.33 -11.62 -5.08
N LEU A 150 25.37 -10.80 -6.14
CA LEU A 150 26.58 -10.52 -6.91
C LEU A 150 27.36 -9.33 -6.36
N VAL A 151 26.75 -8.53 -5.49
CA VAL A 151 27.32 -7.32 -4.90
C VAL A 151 27.47 -7.54 -3.40
N PRO A 152 28.69 -7.78 -2.87
CA PRO A 152 28.89 -8.13 -1.45
C PRO A 152 28.27 -7.13 -0.47
N ALA A 153 28.28 -5.84 -0.81
CA ALA A 153 27.65 -4.80 0.01
C ALA A 153 26.11 -4.93 0.07
N TRP A 154 25.48 -5.29 -1.04
CA TRP A 154 24.02 -5.48 -1.13
C TRP A 154 23.61 -6.78 -0.45
N GLU A 155 24.38 -7.85 -0.64
CA GLU A 155 24.17 -9.12 0.05
C GLU A 155 24.28 -8.96 1.58
N ALA A 156 25.30 -8.23 2.06
CA ALA A 156 25.45 -7.94 3.48
C ALA A 156 24.30 -7.08 4.03
N GLY A 157 23.83 -6.10 3.25
CA GLY A 157 22.67 -5.28 3.61
C GLY A 157 21.35 -6.07 3.63
N TRP A 158 21.21 -7.03 2.72
CA TRP A 158 20.05 -7.92 2.63
C TRP A 158 20.05 -8.98 3.73
N ASN A 159 21.19 -9.61 4.03
CA ASN A 159 21.32 -10.74 4.97
C ASN A 159 21.80 -10.31 6.36
N LEU A 160 21.05 -9.41 7.02
CA LEU A 160 21.38 -9.00 8.39
C LEU A 160 20.92 -10.05 9.42
N GLY A 161 21.74 -11.08 9.63
CA GLY A 161 21.52 -12.12 10.64
C GLY A 161 20.31 -13.01 10.34
N SER A 162 20.45 -14.00 9.46
CA SER A 162 19.41 -15.00 9.10
C SER A 162 18.03 -14.46 8.65
N GLN A 163 17.83 -13.14 8.61
CA GLN A 163 16.59 -12.46 8.27
C GLN A 163 16.86 -11.48 7.14
N SER A 164 15.98 -11.47 6.15
CA SER A 164 16.12 -10.54 5.03
C SER A 164 15.68 -9.14 5.43
N ASN A 165 16.53 -8.16 5.13
CA ASN A 165 16.37 -6.77 5.50
C ASN A 165 16.32 -5.89 4.24
N ILE A 166 15.10 -5.60 3.77
CA ILE A 166 14.88 -4.76 2.58
C ILE A 166 15.39 -3.34 2.82
N GLY A 167 15.19 -2.80 4.02
CA GLY A 167 15.70 -1.48 4.41
C GLY A 167 17.23 -1.42 4.38
N GLY A 168 17.89 -2.49 4.84
CA GLY A 168 19.34 -2.65 4.78
C GLY A 168 19.88 -2.70 3.36
N LEU A 169 19.19 -3.37 2.44
CA LEU A 169 19.55 -3.37 1.02
C LEU A 169 19.46 -1.95 0.42
N LEU A 170 18.37 -1.22 0.65
CA LEU A 170 18.23 0.15 0.14
C LEU A 170 19.33 1.07 0.70
N ASN A 171 19.65 0.92 1.99
CA ASN A 171 20.74 1.68 2.60
C ASN A 171 22.11 1.31 2.00
N ALA A 172 22.35 0.04 1.67
CA ALA A 172 23.56 -0.41 1.02
C ALA A 172 23.71 0.19 -0.39
N MET A 173 22.62 0.25 -1.18
CA MET A 173 22.62 0.91 -2.49
C MET A 173 22.95 2.41 -2.40
N LEU A 174 22.51 3.07 -1.34
CA LEU A 174 22.73 4.50 -1.10
C LEU A 174 24.04 4.79 -0.36
N SER A 175 24.72 3.78 0.17
CA SER A 175 25.98 3.95 0.91
C SER A 175 27.11 4.67 0.17
N PRO A 176 27.26 4.60 -1.18
CA PRO A 176 28.36 5.28 -1.89
C PRO A 176 28.36 6.80 -1.73
N VAL A 177 27.20 7.42 -1.47
CA VAL A 177 27.08 8.88 -1.24
C VAL A 177 27.17 9.25 0.25
N GLY A 178 27.56 8.31 1.11
CA GLY A 178 27.83 8.51 2.52
C GLY A 178 26.63 9.08 3.30
N ASN A 179 26.84 10.21 3.98
CA ASN A 179 25.81 10.84 4.82
C ASN A 179 24.57 11.30 4.03
N PHE A 180 24.73 11.65 2.76
CA PHE A 180 23.58 11.97 1.91
C PHE A 180 22.72 10.73 1.65
N GLY A 181 23.33 9.56 1.50
CA GLY A 181 22.62 8.29 1.36
C GLY A 181 21.80 7.95 2.61
N LYS A 182 22.40 8.14 3.79
CA LYS A 182 21.70 8.01 5.08
C LYS A 182 20.46 8.92 5.15
N PHE A 183 20.58 10.17 4.71
CA PHE A 183 19.44 11.10 4.63
C PHE A 183 18.34 10.60 3.67
N LEU A 184 18.71 10.13 2.47
CA LEU A 184 17.76 9.58 1.50
C LEU A 184 17.06 8.30 2.04
N THR A 185 17.78 7.44 2.76
CA THR A 185 17.22 6.26 3.42
C THR A 185 16.18 6.65 4.48
N VAL A 186 16.42 7.70 5.27
CA VAL A 186 15.41 8.24 6.21
C VAL A 186 14.18 8.74 5.47
N LEU A 187 14.34 9.45 4.34
CA LEU A 187 13.20 9.89 3.53
C LEU A 187 12.39 8.71 2.97
N LEU A 188 13.06 7.65 2.50
CA LEU A 188 12.41 6.42 2.04
C LEU A 188 11.66 5.73 3.18
N SER A 189 12.23 5.69 4.39
CA SER A 189 11.55 5.17 5.57
C SER A 189 10.28 5.96 5.91
N LEU A 190 10.34 7.30 5.83
CA LEU A 190 9.20 8.17 6.12
C LEU A 190 8.12 8.12 5.03
N SER A 191 8.45 7.70 3.81
CA SER A 191 7.48 7.62 2.69
C SER A 191 6.25 6.77 3.01
N VAL A 192 6.42 5.71 3.82
CA VAL A 192 5.33 4.81 4.19
C VAL A 192 4.32 5.43 5.15
N THR A 193 4.69 6.53 5.82
CA THR A 193 3.85 7.17 6.84
C THR A 193 2.58 7.79 6.25
N GLY A 194 2.68 8.34 5.03
CA GLY A 194 1.54 8.86 4.29
C GLY A 194 0.49 7.79 4.00
N ASN A 195 0.94 6.64 3.47
CA ASN A 195 0.06 5.51 3.19
C ASN A 195 -0.61 4.96 4.47
N ILE A 196 0.15 4.83 5.57
CA ILE A 196 -0.40 4.37 6.86
C ILE A 196 -1.44 5.39 7.38
N ALA A 197 -1.14 6.68 7.31
CA ALA A 197 -2.05 7.74 7.74
C ALA A 197 -3.36 7.75 6.93
N ALA A 198 -3.27 7.62 5.60
CA ALA A 198 -4.43 7.47 4.71
C ALA A 198 -5.28 6.25 5.05
N THR A 199 -4.61 5.16 5.41
CA THR A 199 -5.28 3.91 5.78
C THR A 199 -5.97 4.04 7.14
N PHE A 200 -5.34 4.64 8.15
CA PHE A 200 -5.98 4.89 9.47
C PHE A 200 -7.17 5.84 9.36
N TYR A 201 -7.06 6.86 8.51
CA TYR A 201 -8.17 7.74 8.21
C TYR A 201 -9.38 6.96 7.65
N SER A 202 -9.13 6.12 6.65
CA SER A 202 -10.16 5.34 5.99
C SER A 202 -10.75 4.26 6.90
N MET A 203 -9.93 3.59 7.72
CA MET A 203 -10.41 2.65 8.75
C MET A 203 -11.38 3.32 9.73
N SER A 204 -11.08 4.55 10.14
CA SER A 204 -11.93 5.32 11.05
C SER A 204 -13.31 5.58 10.46
N PHE A 205 -13.37 5.85 9.15
CA PHE A 205 -14.62 6.02 8.43
C PHE A 205 -15.37 4.68 8.25
N ASN A 206 -14.67 3.62 7.88
CA ASN A 206 -15.27 2.29 7.64
C ASN A 206 -15.90 1.68 8.91
N ILE A 207 -15.31 1.87 10.08
CA ILE A 207 -15.89 1.38 11.35
C ILE A 207 -17.24 2.07 11.64
N GLN A 208 -17.33 3.37 11.37
CA GLN A 208 -18.57 4.14 11.56
C GLN A 208 -19.65 3.77 10.54
N LEU A 209 -19.26 3.42 9.31
CA LEU A 209 -20.18 2.88 8.31
C LEU A 209 -20.71 1.49 8.68
N PHE A 210 -19.84 0.63 9.21
CA PHE A 210 -20.22 -0.73 9.59
C PHE A 210 -21.12 -0.76 10.83
N ILE A 211 -20.86 0.13 11.80
CA ILE A 211 -21.67 0.26 13.02
C ILE A 211 -22.14 1.71 13.14
N PRO A 212 -23.32 2.06 12.56
CA PRO A 212 -23.82 3.43 12.52
C PRO A 212 -23.94 4.10 13.90
N THR A 213 -24.16 3.33 14.97
CA THR A 213 -24.21 3.83 16.35
C THR A 213 -22.88 4.46 16.80
N LEU A 214 -21.76 4.07 16.19
CA LEU A 214 -20.42 4.57 16.52
C LEU A 214 -20.07 5.91 15.86
N VAL A 215 -20.97 6.49 15.05
CA VAL A 215 -20.79 7.82 14.45
C VAL A 215 -20.63 8.93 15.49
N VAL A 216 -21.19 8.73 16.70
CA VAL A 216 -21.08 9.69 17.83
C VAL A 216 -19.65 9.77 18.37
N VAL A 217 -18.83 8.73 18.18
CA VAL A 217 -17.46 8.68 18.68
C VAL A 217 -16.54 9.47 17.75
N PRO A 218 -15.67 10.36 18.28
CA PRO A 218 -14.73 11.12 17.47
C PRO A 218 -13.80 10.21 16.64
N ARG A 219 -13.55 10.59 15.38
CA ARG A 219 -12.78 9.78 14.42
C ARG A 219 -11.37 9.40 14.91
N TYR A 220 -10.69 10.28 15.65
CA TYR A 220 -9.35 10.01 16.17
C TYR A 220 -9.27 8.79 17.10
N VAL A 221 -10.38 8.42 17.76
CA VAL A 221 -10.45 7.23 18.61
C VAL A 221 -10.28 5.97 17.77
N PHE A 222 -10.88 5.91 16.59
CA PHE A 222 -10.74 4.76 15.69
C PHE A 222 -9.36 4.67 15.04
N SER A 223 -8.70 5.81 14.76
CA SER A 223 -7.29 5.82 14.39
C SER A 223 -6.41 5.26 15.52
N LEU A 224 -6.70 5.59 16.79
CA LEU A 224 -5.95 5.07 17.94
C LEU A 224 -6.16 3.56 18.12
N VAL A 225 -7.40 3.07 17.97
CA VAL A 225 -7.69 1.63 17.98
C VAL A 225 -6.95 0.93 16.84
N SER A 226 -6.94 1.54 15.65
CA SER A 226 -6.26 0.98 14.49
C SER A 226 -4.75 0.88 14.73
N PHE A 227 -4.16 1.93 15.30
CA PHE A 227 -2.76 1.95 15.74
C PHE A 227 -2.47 0.87 16.80
N ALA A 228 -3.35 0.73 17.81
CA ALA A 228 -3.20 -0.27 18.88
C ALA A 228 -3.23 -1.72 18.37
N ILE A 229 -3.86 -1.96 17.20
CA ILE A 229 -3.86 -3.27 16.53
C ILE A 229 -2.63 -3.42 15.62
N VAL A 230 -2.34 -2.42 14.78
CA VAL A 230 -1.25 -2.49 13.80
C VAL A 230 0.11 -2.58 14.47
N LEU A 231 0.36 -1.82 15.54
CA LEU A 231 1.67 -1.77 16.18
C LEU A 231 2.15 -3.14 16.71
N PRO A 232 1.42 -3.85 17.59
CA PRO A 232 1.87 -5.14 18.11
C PRO A 232 2.00 -6.19 17.01
N LEU A 233 1.07 -6.20 16.04
CA LEU A 233 1.13 -7.12 14.90
C LEU A 233 2.34 -6.84 14.00
N SER A 234 2.74 -5.58 13.84
CA SER A 234 3.96 -5.20 13.11
C SER A 234 5.22 -5.68 13.81
N ILE A 235 5.28 -5.53 15.13
CA ILE A 235 6.43 -6.00 15.92
C ILE A 235 6.57 -7.52 15.78
N VAL A 236 5.49 -8.28 16.00
CA VAL A 236 5.52 -9.75 15.89
C VAL A 236 5.76 -10.19 14.45
N GLY A 237 5.09 -9.56 13.48
CA GLY A 237 5.21 -9.87 12.06
C GLY A 237 6.60 -9.61 11.48
N SER A 238 7.36 -8.68 12.08
CA SER A 238 8.73 -8.36 11.63
C SER A 238 9.68 -9.57 11.68
N HIS A 239 9.45 -10.52 12.60
CA HIS A 239 10.28 -11.72 12.73
C HIS A 239 10.00 -12.78 11.66
N ARG A 240 8.86 -12.70 10.97
CA ARG A 240 8.39 -13.65 9.94
C ARG A 240 7.82 -12.90 8.74
N PHE A 241 8.54 -11.88 8.28
CA PHE A 241 8.03 -10.91 7.31
C PHE A 241 7.49 -11.57 6.03
N TYR A 242 8.28 -12.41 5.35
CA TYR A 242 7.86 -13.01 4.08
C TYR A 242 6.73 -14.03 4.22
N ASP A 243 6.75 -14.87 5.25
CA ASP A 243 5.65 -15.80 5.52
C ASP A 243 4.35 -15.03 5.78
N THR A 244 4.45 -13.93 6.54
CA THR A 244 3.31 -13.06 6.83
C THR A 244 2.80 -12.38 5.55
N LEU A 245 3.72 -11.88 4.71
CA LEU A 245 3.41 -11.19 3.45
C LEU A 245 2.74 -12.13 2.44
N GLY A 246 3.30 -13.33 2.24
CA GLY A 246 2.76 -14.32 1.32
C GLY A 246 1.36 -14.76 1.70
N ASN A 247 1.16 -15.16 2.98
CA ASN A 247 -0.14 -15.60 3.47
C ASN A 247 -1.19 -14.48 3.43
N PHE A 248 -0.82 -13.26 3.80
CA PHE A 248 -1.74 -12.12 3.72
C PHE A 248 -2.14 -11.79 2.28
N THR A 249 -1.17 -11.73 1.36
CA THR A 249 -1.43 -11.34 -0.04
C THR A 249 -2.32 -12.36 -0.74
N ALA A 250 -2.13 -13.65 -0.47
CA ALA A 250 -3.00 -14.70 -0.97
C ALA A 250 -4.44 -14.56 -0.45
N LEU A 251 -4.62 -14.33 0.86
CA LEU A 251 -5.94 -14.18 1.48
C LEU A 251 -6.68 -12.93 0.98
N ILE A 252 -6.00 -11.78 0.95
CA ILE A 252 -6.63 -10.53 0.51
C ILE A 252 -6.93 -10.53 -0.98
N GLY A 253 -6.10 -11.20 -1.78
CA GLY A 253 -6.31 -11.35 -3.22
C GLY A 253 -7.60 -12.12 -3.52
N TYR A 254 -7.88 -13.19 -2.78
CA TYR A 254 -9.13 -13.94 -2.90
C TYR A 254 -10.36 -13.05 -2.62
N TRP A 255 -10.37 -12.41 -1.44
CA TRP A 255 -11.48 -11.54 -1.05
C TRP A 255 -11.69 -10.36 -2.00
N ALA A 256 -10.60 -9.69 -2.42
CA ALA A 256 -10.68 -8.52 -3.27
C ALA A 256 -11.15 -8.88 -4.70
N SER A 257 -10.82 -10.07 -5.19
CA SER A 257 -11.27 -10.57 -6.49
C SER A 257 -12.79 -10.79 -6.49
N ASP A 258 -13.32 -11.44 -5.45
CA ASP A 258 -14.76 -11.65 -5.29
C ASP A 258 -15.51 -10.31 -5.18
N TYR A 259 -14.98 -9.38 -4.38
CA TYR A 259 -15.54 -8.03 -4.24
C TYR A 259 -15.62 -7.29 -5.58
N ILE A 260 -14.52 -7.22 -6.32
CA ILE A 260 -14.50 -6.55 -7.63
C ILE A 260 -15.44 -7.25 -8.61
N ALA A 261 -15.48 -8.58 -8.64
CA ALA A 261 -16.36 -9.31 -9.54
C ALA A 261 -17.84 -8.92 -9.33
N VAL A 262 -18.29 -8.88 -8.07
CA VAL A 262 -19.64 -8.45 -7.72
C VAL A 262 -19.90 -7.00 -8.16
N VAL A 263 -18.97 -6.09 -7.86
CA VAL A 263 -19.10 -4.67 -8.23
C VAL A 263 -19.16 -4.48 -9.75
N LEU A 264 -18.32 -5.17 -10.51
CA LEU A 264 -18.29 -5.09 -11.97
C LEU A 264 -19.57 -5.66 -12.59
N VAL A 265 -20.04 -6.81 -12.13
CA VAL A 265 -21.28 -7.42 -12.62
C VAL A 265 -22.48 -6.50 -12.33
N GLU A 266 -22.56 -5.96 -11.12
CA GLU A 266 -23.59 -4.99 -10.78
C GLU A 266 -23.53 -3.74 -11.68
N HIS A 267 -22.35 -3.16 -11.84
CA HIS A 267 -22.15 -1.91 -12.57
C HIS A 267 -22.33 -2.03 -14.08
N PHE A 268 -21.91 -3.14 -14.69
CA PHE A 268 -21.95 -3.32 -16.15
C PHE A 268 -23.10 -4.18 -16.67
N VAL A 269 -23.64 -5.11 -15.86
CA VAL A 269 -24.69 -6.03 -16.32
C VAL A 269 -26.05 -5.63 -15.81
N PHE A 270 -26.20 -5.37 -14.50
CA PHE A 270 -27.52 -5.14 -13.90
C PHE A 270 -27.95 -3.67 -13.99
N ARG A 271 -27.05 -2.72 -13.75
CA ARG A 271 -27.38 -1.28 -13.69
C ARG A 271 -27.70 -0.65 -15.05
N PRO A 272 -26.98 -0.92 -16.16
CA PRO A 272 -27.31 -0.34 -17.47
C PRO A 272 -28.67 -0.82 -18.02
N ARG A 273 -29.18 -1.95 -17.50
CA ARG A 273 -30.50 -2.50 -17.83
C ARG A 273 -31.64 -1.84 -17.05
N ASN A 274 -31.34 -1.07 -16.00
CA ASN A 274 -32.32 -0.39 -15.16
C ASN A 274 -32.39 1.11 -15.50
N THR A 275 -33.01 1.44 -16.63
CA THR A 275 -32.98 2.76 -17.28
C THR A 275 -33.92 3.81 -16.66
N LEU A 276 -34.29 3.69 -15.38
CA LEU A 276 -35.25 4.63 -14.76
C LEU A 276 -34.62 5.97 -14.33
N HIS A 277 -33.29 6.04 -14.20
CA HIS A 277 -32.54 7.26 -13.84
C HIS A 277 -31.29 7.39 -14.73
N SER A 278 -31.45 8.03 -15.90
CA SER A 278 -30.41 8.15 -16.93
C SER A 278 -29.22 9.04 -16.55
N SER A 279 -29.34 9.89 -15.53
CA SER A 279 -28.27 10.80 -15.08
C SER A 279 -27.31 10.17 -14.06
N THR A 280 -27.67 9.05 -13.43
CA THR A 280 -26.88 8.37 -12.40
C THR A 280 -26.61 6.88 -12.70
N MET A 281 -26.74 6.43 -13.96
CA MET A 281 -26.61 5.01 -14.34
C MET A 281 -27.46 4.07 -13.46
N GLY A 282 -28.66 4.51 -13.04
CA GLY A 282 -29.55 3.69 -12.20
C GLY A 282 -29.15 3.60 -10.71
N TYR A 283 -28.24 4.45 -10.23
CA TYR A 283 -28.01 4.64 -8.78
C TYR A 283 -28.96 5.72 -8.23
N ASP A 284 -29.83 5.35 -7.27
CA ASP A 284 -30.63 6.33 -6.52
C ASP A 284 -29.84 6.82 -5.30
N LEU A 285 -29.23 7.99 -5.45
CA LEU A 285 -28.45 8.65 -4.41
C LEU A 285 -29.29 9.13 -3.22
N THR A 286 -30.62 9.08 -3.30
CA THR A 286 -31.49 9.47 -2.16
C THR A 286 -31.71 8.33 -1.18
N GLN A 287 -31.49 7.08 -1.61
CA GLN A 287 -31.80 5.87 -0.83
C GLN A 287 -30.58 5.25 -0.13
N TRP A 288 -29.40 5.84 -0.29
CA TRP A 288 -28.11 5.26 0.15
C TRP A 288 -28.06 4.91 1.65
N ASN A 289 -28.76 5.66 2.50
CA ASN A 289 -28.77 5.48 3.96
C ASN A 289 -30.03 4.77 4.50
N SER A 290 -30.79 4.10 3.63
CA SER A 290 -32.02 3.39 4.00
C SER A 290 -31.87 1.90 3.74
N PRO A 291 -31.49 1.08 4.75
CA PRO A 291 -31.26 -0.36 4.58
C PRO A 291 -32.45 -1.11 3.95
N ARG A 292 -33.69 -0.63 4.18
CA ARG A 292 -34.92 -1.21 3.63
C ARG A 292 -35.12 -0.98 2.13
N LEU A 293 -34.45 0.03 1.58
CA LEU A 293 -34.52 0.41 0.17
C LEU A 293 -33.35 -0.15 -0.64
N LEU A 294 -32.35 -0.72 0.05
CA LEU A 294 -31.21 -1.39 -0.58
C LEU A 294 -31.56 -2.86 -0.90
N PRO A 295 -30.96 -3.44 -1.96
CA PRO A 295 -31.14 -4.85 -2.27
C PRO A 295 -30.84 -5.72 -1.06
N THR A 296 -31.68 -6.73 -0.80
CA THR A 296 -31.63 -7.54 0.42
C THR A 296 -30.39 -8.41 0.56
N GLY A 297 -29.54 -8.50 -0.46
CA GLY A 297 -28.33 -9.33 -0.48
C GLY A 297 -28.58 -10.84 -0.46
N ILE A 298 -29.83 -11.28 -0.29
CA ILE A 298 -30.25 -12.69 -0.29
C ILE A 298 -29.79 -13.47 -1.54
N PRO A 299 -29.80 -12.88 -2.77
CA PRO A 299 -29.29 -13.57 -3.96
C PRO A 299 -27.80 -13.91 -3.92
N ALA A 300 -27.01 -13.33 -3.01
CA ALA A 300 -25.57 -13.63 -2.86
C ALA A 300 -25.28 -14.81 -1.92
N VAL A 301 -26.31 -15.36 -1.26
CA VAL A 301 -26.19 -16.46 -0.27
C VAL A 301 -26.60 -17.82 -0.85
N THR A 302 -27.14 -17.84 -2.08
CA THR A 302 -27.59 -19.03 -2.82
C THR A 302 -26.66 -19.33 -3.98
#